data_AF-A0A2S8GLB3-F1
#
_entry.id   AF-A0A2S8GLB3-F1
#
_cell.length_a   1.000
_cell.length_b   1.000
_cell.length_c   1.000
_cell.angle_alpha   90.00
_cell.angle_beta   90.00
_cell.angle_gamma   90.00
#
_symmetry.space_group_name_H-M   'P 1'
#
loop_
_entity.id
_entity.type
_entity.pdbx_description
1 polymer ?
#
loop_
_entity_poly.entity_id
_entity_poly.type
_entity_poly.pdbx_seq_one_letter_code
_entity_poly.pdbx_strand_id
1 'polypeptide(L)'
;MLRSLGLVAVLLASSADWMQAEEAPTKLDLADCPEPVQKTIQRELHDLEIPQVQRIEGEEGSVYRVVYKMDDMWYETKIREDGLLASKLLEKKLRNRETGFKTETYWAEVTLDDHLYHLRISRDGKLLSKRLYEKPEEEEEKQDVAPEAAPLALPKLPPREIRSVLDRERHGGELTGVPMLAKDNPRVTTTTYSFKWSSSTKEGTKIEFKIDKKPAVK
;
A
#
# COMPACT_ATOMS: atom_id res chain seq x y z
N MET A 1 -51.20 -38.59 -20.29
CA MET A 1 -49.72 -38.68 -20.24
C MET A 1 -49.22 -37.56 -19.31
N LEU A 2 -49.08 -37.85 -18.01
CA LEU A 2 -48.55 -36.89 -17.02
C LEU A 2 -47.02 -36.99 -17.02
N ARG A 3 -46.32 -35.90 -17.35
CA ARG A 3 -44.87 -35.81 -17.22
C ARG A 3 -44.51 -35.27 -15.84
N SER A 4 -43.75 -36.06 -15.09
CA SER A 4 -43.20 -35.73 -13.78
C SER A 4 -42.14 -34.63 -13.90
N LEU A 5 -42.31 -33.56 -13.13
CA LEU A 5 -41.25 -32.57 -12.86
C LEU A 5 -40.42 -33.08 -11.68
N GLY A 6 -39.21 -33.54 -11.98
CA GLY A 6 -38.21 -33.88 -10.95
C GLY A 6 -37.62 -32.60 -10.37
N LEU A 7 -37.89 -32.37 -9.09
CA LEU A 7 -37.36 -31.25 -8.31
C LEU A 7 -35.99 -31.65 -7.76
N VAL A 8 -34.91 -31.13 -8.36
CA VAL A 8 -33.54 -31.31 -7.87
C VAL A 8 -33.31 -30.29 -6.75
N ALA A 9 -33.36 -30.75 -5.50
CA ALA A 9 -32.98 -29.96 -4.35
C ALA A 9 -31.44 -29.91 -4.26
N VAL A 10 -30.85 -28.76 -4.63
CA VAL A 10 -29.44 -28.49 -4.41
C VAL A 10 -29.25 -28.07 -2.95
N LEU A 11 -28.68 -28.97 -2.14
CA LEU A 11 -28.18 -28.68 -0.81
C LEU A 11 -26.94 -27.77 -0.93
N LEU A 12 -27.13 -26.46 -0.73
CA LEU A 12 -26.05 -25.51 -0.50
C LEU A 12 -25.48 -25.75 0.90
N ALA A 13 -24.32 -26.40 0.97
CA ALA A 13 -23.51 -26.43 2.17
C ALA A 13 -22.89 -25.04 2.37
N SER A 14 -23.45 -24.29 3.31
CA SER A 14 -22.96 -22.98 3.75
C SER A 14 -21.55 -23.13 4.34
N SER A 15 -20.55 -22.59 3.65
CA SER A 15 -19.22 -22.32 4.21
C SER A 15 -19.36 -21.17 5.21
N ALA A 16 -19.48 -21.52 6.49
CA ALA A 16 -19.63 -20.58 7.61
C ALA A 16 -18.37 -20.52 8.50
N ASP A 17 -17.22 -20.91 7.97
CA ASP A 17 -15.93 -20.47 8.50
C ASP A 17 -15.59 -19.12 7.85
N TRP A 18 -14.78 -18.27 8.47
CA TRP A 18 -14.33 -16.94 7.98
C TRP A 18 -15.17 -15.70 8.36
N MET A 19 -16.10 -15.81 9.31
CA MET A 19 -16.44 -14.65 10.15
C MET A 19 -15.68 -14.77 11.47
N GLN A 20 -14.37 -14.52 11.43
CA GLN A 20 -13.69 -14.05 12.64
C GLN A 20 -14.46 -12.82 13.10
N ALA A 21 -15.02 -12.89 14.30
CA ALA A 21 -15.54 -11.72 14.97
C ALA A 21 -14.36 -10.76 15.15
N GLU A 22 -14.19 -9.83 14.22
CA GLU A 22 -13.36 -8.64 14.43
C GLU A 22 -13.95 -7.97 15.66
N GLU A 23 -13.31 -8.16 16.82
CA GLU A 23 -13.58 -7.35 17.99
C GLU A 23 -13.50 -5.89 17.56
N ALA A 24 -14.54 -5.13 17.89
CA ALA A 24 -14.64 -3.74 17.44
C ALA A 24 -13.39 -2.98 17.91
N PRO A 25 -12.72 -2.22 17.04
CA PRO A 25 -11.47 -1.55 17.40
C PRO A 25 -11.68 -0.61 18.59
N THR A 26 -10.80 -0.72 19.58
CA THR A 26 -10.89 0.10 20.80
C THR A 26 -10.50 1.53 20.47
N LYS A 27 -11.40 2.48 20.75
CA LYS A 27 -11.16 3.92 20.55
C LYS A 27 -10.45 4.49 21.76
N LEU A 28 -9.35 5.22 21.52
CA LEU A 28 -8.50 5.84 22.53
C LEU A 28 -8.31 7.31 22.22
N ASP A 29 -8.15 8.10 23.28
CA ASP A 29 -7.59 9.44 23.16
C ASP A 29 -6.07 9.36 22.96
N LEU A 30 -5.48 10.41 22.38
CA LEU A 30 -4.03 10.43 22.13
C LEU A 30 -3.23 10.25 23.42
N ALA A 31 -3.69 10.85 24.52
CA ALA A 31 -3.01 10.82 25.81
C ALA A 31 -2.93 9.39 26.40
N ASP A 32 -3.86 8.52 26.02
CA ASP A 32 -3.90 7.12 26.47
C ASP A 32 -3.03 6.19 25.61
N CYS A 33 -2.47 6.70 24.51
CA CYS A 33 -1.57 5.93 23.66
C CYS A 33 -0.16 5.82 24.28
N PRO A 34 0.64 4.81 23.95
CA PRO A 34 2.05 4.75 24.37
C PRO A 34 2.83 5.99 23.91
N GLU A 35 3.77 6.48 24.74
CA GLU A 35 4.57 7.68 24.42
C GLU A 35 5.26 7.63 23.03
N PRO A 36 5.85 6.50 22.59
CA PRO A 36 6.42 6.41 21.24
C PRO A 36 5.37 6.61 20.14
N VAL A 37 4.17 6.06 20.32
CA VAL A 37 3.05 6.24 19.40
C VAL A 37 2.60 7.69 19.35
N GLN A 38 2.50 8.35 20.51
CA GLN A 38 2.14 9.77 20.59
C GLN A 38 3.11 10.65 19.80
N LYS A 39 4.42 10.43 19.97
CA LYS A 39 5.48 11.17 19.26
C LYS A 39 5.36 10.99 17.75
N THR A 40 5.14 9.77 17.29
CA THR A 40 4.98 9.48 15.85
C THR A 40 3.70 10.09 15.28
N ILE A 41 2.58 10.05 16.01
CA ILE A 41 1.34 10.72 15.58
C ILE A 41 1.58 12.23 15.46
N GLN A 42 2.15 12.86 16.48
CA GLN A 42 2.41 14.30 16.47
C GLN A 42 3.35 14.71 15.32
N ARG A 43 4.38 13.90 15.04
CA ARG A 43 5.28 14.12 13.91
C ARG A 43 4.57 14.04 12.55
N GLU A 44 3.72 13.04 12.35
CA GLU A 44 3.08 12.77 11.06
C GLU A 44 1.86 13.67 10.79
N LEU A 45 1.14 14.08 11.83
CA LEU A 45 -0.04 14.94 11.73
C LEU A 45 0.32 16.43 11.86
N HIS A 46 1.53 16.78 12.31
CA HIS A 46 1.96 18.16 12.55
C HIS A 46 0.94 18.91 13.43
N ASP A 47 0.44 20.06 12.96
CA ASP A 47 -0.52 20.92 13.65
C ASP A 47 -1.99 20.55 13.34
N LEU A 48 -2.23 19.41 12.67
CA LEU A 48 -3.58 18.95 12.40
C LEU A 48 -4.26 18.51 13.70
N GLU A 49 -5.55 18.82 13.80
CA GLU A 49 -6.39 18.30 14.88
C GLU A 49 -6.41 16.77 14.84
N ILE A 50 -6.07 16.15 15.97
CA ILE A 50 -5.95 14.69 16.09
C ILE A 50 -7.35 14.14 16.41
N PRO A 51 -8.00 13.42 15.48
CA PRO A 51 -9.43 13.18 15.60
C PRO A 51 -9.77 12.07 16.60
N GLN A 52 -9.17 10.88 16.45
CA GLN A 52 -9.38 9.72 17.33
C GLN A 52 -8.34 8.64 16.98
N VAL A 53 -7.76 7.99 17.98
CA VAL A 53 -6.86 6.84 17.76
C VAL A 53 -7.65 5.55 17.96
N GLN A 54 -7.44 4.57 17.08
CA GLN A 54 -8.01 3.23 17.19
C GLN A 54 -6.89 2.24 17.47
N ARG A 55 -6.98 1.48 18.56
CA ARG A 55 -6.11 0.35 18.83
C ARG A 55 -6.70 -0.91 18.20
N ILE A 56 -5.87 -1.60 17.43
CA ILE A 56 -6.17 -2.87 16.78
C ILE A 56 -5.19 -3.89 17.34
N GLU A 57 -5.71 -4.92 18.00
CA GLU A 57 -4.88 -6.02 18.50
C GLU A 57 -4.62 -7.02 17.37
N GLY A 58 -3.38 -7.49 17.27
CA GLY A 58 -2.95 -8.50 16.33
C GLY A 58 -1.98 -9.48 16.97
N GLU A 59 -1.68 -10.57 16.28
CA GLU A 59 -0.80 -11.64 16.78
C GLU A 59 0.63 -11.14 17.10
N GLU A 60 1.11 -10.16 16.31
CA GLU A 60 2.43 -9.55 16.45
C GLU A 60 2.44 -8.30 17.38
N GLY A 61 1.33 -8.03 18.06
CA GLY A 61 1.18 -6.88 18.95
C GLY A 61 0.13 -5.87 18.49
N SER A 62 0.09 -4.72 19.17
CA SER A 62 -0.92 -3.69 18.92
C SER A 62 -0.51 -2.73 17.79
N VAL A 63 -1.47 -2.40 16.92
CA VAL A 63 -1.34 -1.36 15.90
C VAL A 63 -2.32 -0.23 16.19
N TYR A 64 -1.81 1.00 16.14
CA TYR A 64 -2.56 2.22 16.38
C TYR A 64 -2.88 2.87 15.04
N ARG A 65 -4.17 3.02 14.75
CA ARG A 65 -4.72 3.57 13.51
C ARG A 65 -5.28 4.96 13.76
N VAL A 66 -4.91 5.92 12.92
CA VAL A 66 -5.47 7.28 12.91
C VAL A 66 -5.96 7.60 11.51
N VAL A 67 -7.16 8.18 11.40
CA VAL A 67 -7.74 8.64 10.14
C VAL A 67 -7.97 10.12 10.22
N TYR A 68 -7.33 10.91 9.34
CA TYR A 68 -7.38 12.37 9.38
C TYR A 68 -7.41 12.95 7.96
N LYS A 69 -7.71 14.24 7.87
CA LYS A 69 -7.80 14.97 6.60
C LYS A 69 -6.64 15.95 6.47
N MET A 70 -5.93 15.91 5.35
CA MET A 70 -4.80 16.80 5.00
C MET A 70 -4.92 17.16 3.52
N ASP A 71 -4.77 18.43 3.15
CA ASP A 71 -4.87 18.89 1.74
C ASP A 71 -6.14 18.39 1.02
N ASP A 72 -7.28 18.47 1.70
CA ASP A 72 -8.57 17.94 1.23
C ASP A 72 -8.68 16.43 0.98
N MET A 73 -7.68 15.68 1.44
CA MET A 73 -7.58 14.23 1.26
C MET A 73 -7.60 13.50 2.59
N TRP A 74 -8.27 12.35 2.64
CA TRP A 74 -8.30 11.48 3.82
C TRP A 74 -7.12 10.51 3.81
N TYR A 75 -6.39 10.48 4.91
CA TYR A 75 -5.25 9.60 5.14
C TYR A 75 -5.54 8.65 6.30
N GLU A 76 -5.09 7.41 6.14
CA GLU A 76 -5.00 6.43 7.20
C GLU A 76 -3.53 6.22 7.54
N THR A 77 -3.19 6.39 8.81
CA THR A 77 -1.84 6.14 9.35
C THR A 77 -1.92 5.01 10.37
N LYS A 78 -1.00 4.04 10.24
CA LYS A 78 -0.85 2.90 11.15
C LYS A 78 0.54 2.92 11.76
N ILE A 79 0.59 2.80 13.08
CA ILE A 79 1.80 2.92 13.90
C ILE A 79 1.86 1.68 14.80
N ARG A 80 3.02 1.04 14.89
CA ARG A 80 3.26 -0.08 15.82
C ARG A 80 3.36 0.43 17.25
N GLU A 81 3.21 -0.47 18.22
CA GLU A 81 3.29 -0.13 19.64
C GLU A 81 4.63 0.48 20.07
N ASP A 82 5.73 0.13 19.40
CA ASP A 82 7.06 0.71 19.58
C ASP A 82 7.21 2.13 19.01
N GLY A 83 6.17 2.67 18.37
CA GLY A 83 6.17 3.98 17.72
C GLY A 83 6.62 3.98 16.27
N LEU A 84 7.01 2.83 15.69
CA LEU A 84 7.40 2.78 14.28
C LEU A 84 6.19 2.99 13.37
N LEU A 85 6.33 3.90 12.40
CA LEU A 85 5.33 4.08 11.36
C LEU A 85 5.31 2.83 10.48
N ALA A 86 4.21 2.07 10.49
CA ALA A 86 4.04 0.93 9.60
C ALA A 86 3.59 1.39 8.21
N SER A 87 2.59 2.27 8.16
CA SER A 87 2.10 2.82 6.89
C SER A 87 1.32 4.13 7.04
N LYS A 88 1.36 4.95 5.98
CA LYS A 88 0.51 6.13 5.78
C LYS A 88 -0.04 6.06 4.36
N LEU A 89 -1.36 6.03 4.25
CA LEU A 89 -2.07 5.63 3.04
C LEU A 89 -3.17 6.62 2.73
N LEU A 90 -3.23 7.12 1.49
CA LEU A 90 -4.42 7.79 1.00
C LEU A 90 -5.60 6.81 1.00
N GLU A 91 -6.73 7.22 1.59
CA GLU A 91 -7.90 6.37 1.84
C GLU A 91 -8.35 5.65 0.56
N LYS A 92 -8.68 4.36 0.68
CA LYS A 92 -8.93 3.44 -0.45
C LYS A 92 -9.98 3.97 -1.44
N LYS A 93 -11.02 4.67 -0.97
CA LYS A 93 -12.07 5.26 -1.84
C LYS A 93 -11.52 6.38 -2.72
N LEU A 94 -10.63 7.22 -2.19
CA LEU A 94 -9.93 8.26 -2.95
C LEU A 94 -8.83 7.66 -3.82
N ARG A 95 -8.11 6.66 -3.30
CA ARG A 95 -7.09 5.92 -4.05
C ARG A 95 -7.69 5.33 -5.32
N ASN A 96 -8.79 4.58 -5.25
CA ASN A 96 -9.41 3.98 -6.43
C ASN A 96 -9.91 5.03 -7.44
N ARG A 97 -10.40 6.19 -6.97
CA ARG A 97 -10.81 7.29 -7.84
C ARG A 97 -9.61 7.93 -8.54
N GLU A 98 -8.48 8.10 -7.86
CA GLU A 98 -7.27 8.69 -8.43
C GLU A 98 -6.43 7.69 -9.25
N THR A 99 -6.26 6.43 -8.81
CA THR A 99 -5.59 5.37 -9.59
C THR A 99 -6.44 4.83 -10.74
N GLY A 100 -7.74 5.15 -10.78
CA GLY A 100 -8.56 4.96 -11.97
C GLY A 100 -8.12 5.86 -13.13
N PHE A 101 -7.43 6.97 -12.82
CA PHE A 101 -6.72 7.76 -13.80
C PHE A 101 -5.30 7.22 -13.96
N LYS A 102 -4.82 7.12 -15.20
CA LYS A 102 -3.45 6.75 -15.59
C LYS A 102 -2.43 7.81 -15.17
N THR A 103 -2.46 8.24 -13.91
CA THR A 103 -1.56 9.25 -13.40
C THR A 103 -0.20 8.61 -13.20
N GLU A 104 0.83 9.23 -13.79
CA GLU A 104 2.20 8.81 -13.57
C GLU A 104 2.52 8.90 -12.08
N THR A 105 3.14 7.85 -11.54
CA THR A 105 3.54 7.79 -10.14
C THR A 105 5.06 7.75 -10.04
N TYR A 106 5.58 8.53 -9.10
CA TYR A 106 6.96 8.50 -8.66
C TYR A 106 7.08 7.57 -7.47
N TRP A 107 8.21 6.89 -7.41
CA TRP A 107 8.63 6.11 -6.27
C TRP A 107 9.90 6.72 -5.71
N ALA A 108 10.02 6.76 -4.39
CA ALA A 108 11.20 7.23 -3.70
C ALA A 108 11.48 6.42 -2.44
N GLU A 109 12.75 6.37 -2.06
CA GLU A 109 13.26 5.78 -0.83
C GLU A 109 13.71 6.91 0.10
N VAL A 110 13.21 6.88 1.33
CA VAL A 110 13.58 7.83 2.38
C VAL A 110 13.94 7.05 3.63
N THR A 111 15.07 7.39 4.25
CA THR A 111 15.44 6.86 5.55
C THR A 111 14.98 7.82 6.64
N LEU A 112 14.18 7.32 7.57
CA LEU A 112 13.66 8.06 8.73
C LEU A 112 13.83 7.20 9.98
N ASP A 113 14.44 7.75 11.03
CA ASP A 113 14.74 7.02 12.27
C ASP A 113 15.49 5.69 12.02
N ASP A 114 16.48 5.68 11.13
CA ASP A 114 17.22 4.48 10.70
C ASP A 114 16.41 3.40 9.96
N HIS A 115 15.16 3.70 9.59
CA HIS A 115 14.29 2.80 8.85
C HIS A 115 14.07 3.29 7.43
N LEU A 116 14.10 2.36 6.46
CA LEU A 116 13.84 2.67 5.06
C LEU A 116 12.33 2.69 4.79
N TYR A 117 11.86 3.74 4.12
CA TYR A 117 10.47 3.91 3.72
C TYR A 117 10.34 4.02 2.21
N HIS A 118 9.36 3.31 1.66
CA HIS A 118 8.92 3.45 0.28
C HIS A 118 7.80 4.46 0.17
N LEU A 119 8.04 5.51 -0.60
CA LEU A 119 7.06 6.54 -0.93
C LEU A 119 6.52 6.32 -2.34
N ARG A 120 5.22 6.51 -2.51
CA ARG A 120 4.57 6.62 -3.82
C ARG A 120 3.87 7.96 -3.90
N ILE A 121 4.22 8.73 -4.92
CA ILE A 121 3.78 10.12 -5.09
C ILE A 121 3.18 10.22 -6.49
N SER A 122 2.03 10.84 -6.65
CA SER A 122 1.47 11.12 -7.98
C SER A 122 2.21 12.29 -8.64
N ARG A 123 2.17 12.38 -9.98
CA ARG A 123 2.82 13.47 -10.74
C ARG A 123 2.41 14.88 -10.30
N ASP A 124 1.19 15.05 -9.82
CA ASP A 124 0.66 16.32 -9.29
C ASP A 124 1.09 16.61 -7.84
N GLY A 125 1.97 15.79 -7.25
CA GLY A 125 2.53 16.04 -5.92
C GLY A 125 1.62 15.61 -4.77
N LYS A 126 0.79 14.57 -4.96
CA LYS A 126 0.03 13.98 -3.84
C LYS A 126 0.73 12.73 -3.33
N LEU A 127 0.80 12.61 -2.00
CA LEU A 127 1.27 11.38 -1.39
C LEU A 127 0.17 10.31 -1.51
N LEU A 128 0.49 9.20 -2.19
CA LEU A 128 -0.40 8.05 -2.32
C LEU A 128 -0.14 7.02 -1.23
N SER A 129 1.13 6.78 -0.90
CA SER A 129 1.53 5.91 0.20
C SER A 129 2.94 6.19 0.70
N LYS A 130 3.16 6.01 2.00
CA LYS A 130 4.46 5.86 2.67
C LYS A 130 4.40 4.55 3.46
N ARG A 131 5.35 3.64 3.28
CA ARG A 131 5.35 2.31 3.92
C ARG A 131 6.74 1.94 4.40
N LEU A 132 6.82 1.36 5.59
CA LEU A 132 8.05 0.76 6.08
C LEU A 132 8.49 -0.34 5.11
N TYR A 133 9.76 -0.34 4.75
CA TYR A 133 10.37 -1.43 4.02
C TYR A 133 10.94 -2.43 5.02
N GLU A 134 10.31 -3.59 5.09
CA GLU A 134 10.84 -4.74 5.80
C GLU A 134 11.54 -5.61 4.77
N LYS A 135 12.86 -5.77 4.91
CA LYS A 135 13.62 -6.71 4.09
C LYS A 135 13.00 -8.09 4.35
N PRO A 136 12.53 -8.84 3.34
CA PRO A 136 12.07 -10.20 3.56
C PRO A 136 13.19 -10.98 4.24
N GLU A 137 12.88 -11.74 5.29
CA GLU A 137 13.83 -12.67 5.90
C GLU A 137 14.39 -13.53 4.77
N GLU A 138 15.67 -13.32 4.45
CA GLU A 138 16.33 -14.02 3.36
C GLU A 138 16.33 -15.51 3.70
N GLU A 139 15.48 -16.31 3.05
CA GLU A 139 15.89 -17.68 2.73
C GLU A 139 17.23 -17.53 2.01
N GLU A 140 18.27 -18.23 2.49
CA GLU A 140 19.64 -18.18 1.95
C GLU A 140 19.66 -18.62 0.47
N GLU A 141 19.19 -17.76 -0.43
CA GLU A 141 19.27 -17.97 -1.86
C GLU A 141 20.70 -17.67 -2.29
N LYS A 142 21.33 -18.70 -2.83
CA LYS A 142 22.68 -18.68 -3.39
C LYS A 142 22.86 -17.45 -4.27
N GLN A 143 23.90 -16.69 -3.98
CA GLN A 143 24.34 -15.54 -4.79
C GLN A 143 24.63 -15.98 -6.23
N ASP A 144 23.62 -15.93 -7.09
CA ASP A 144 23.84 -15.85 -8.52
C ASP A 144 24.30 -14.43 -8.83
N VAL A 145 25.54 -14.34 -9.33
CA VAL A 145 26.27 -13.12 -9.65
C VAL A 145 25.37 -12.15 -10.42
N ALA A 146 25.05 -11.02 -9.79
CA ALA A 146 24.22 -9.99 -10.40
C ALA A 146 24.90 -9.47 -11.69
N PRO A 147 24.16 -9.34 -12.81
CA PRO A 147 24.70 -8.79 -14.03
C PRO A 147 25.18 -7.35 -13.79
N GLU A 148 26.32 -7.03 -14.37
CA GLU A 148 26.99 -5.73 -14.31
C GLU A 148 25.98 -4.61 -14.65
N ALA A 149 25.68 -3.77 -13.65
CA ALA A 149 24.66 -2.74 -13.77
C ALA A 149 25.05 -1.73 -14.85
N ALA A 150 24.18 -1.54 -15.84
CA ALA A 150 24.36 -0.53 -16.88
C ALA A 150 24.59 0.86 -16.26
N PRO A 151 25.40 1.73 -16.89
CA PRO A 151 25.70 3.06 -16.36
C PRO A 151 24.41 3.83 -16.08
N LEU A 152 24.16 4.09 -14.80
CA LEU A 152 23.02 4.86 -14.32
C LEU A 152 23.08 6.26 -14.92
N ALA A 153 22.16 6.57 -15.83
CA ALA A 153 21.99 7.93 -16.33
C ALA A 153 21.80 8.88 -15.13
N LEU A 154 22.51 10.00 -15.12
CA LEU A 154 22.41 10.99 -14.04
C LEU A 154 20.93 11.33 -13.79
N PRO A 155 20.50 11.29 -12.52
CA PRO A 155 19.09 11.41 -12.21
C PRO A 155 18.59 12.80 -12.62
N LYS A 156 17.57 12.84 -13.49
CA LYS A 156 16.83 14.07 -13.74
C LYS A 156 16.22 14.51 -12.41
N LEU A 157 16.44 15.77 -12.04
CA LEU A 157 15.80 16.34 -10.86
C LEU A 157 14.29 16.11 -10.96
N PRO A 158 13.63 15.59 -9.91
CA PRO A 158 12.20 15.37 -9.96
C PRO A 158 11.45 16.71 -10.04
N PRO A 159 10.20 16.70 -10.56
CA PRO A 159 9.37 17.90 -10.60
C PRO A 159 9.27 18.59 -9.23
N ARG A 160 8.99 19.91 -9.23
CA ARG A 160 8.95 20.72 -8.00
C ARG A 160 7.92 20.17 -7.01
N GLU A 161 6.80 19.70 -7.52
CA GLU A 161 5.68 19.13 -6.78
C GLU A 161 6.13 17.89 -6.01
N ILE A 162 6.89 17.00 -6.67
CA ILE A 162 7.45 15.80 -6.05
C ILE A 162 8.48 16.17 -4.98
N ARG A 163 9.35 17.15 -5.25
CA ARG A 163 10.33 17.63 -4.26
C ARG A 163 9.66 18.17 -3.01
N SER A 164 8.59 18.93 -3.16
CA SER A 164 7.83 19.46 -2.02
C SER A 164 7.27 18.35 -1.13
N VAL A 165 6.78 17.25 -1.72
CA VAL A 165 6.31 16.09 -0.96
C VAL A 165 7.48 15.39 -0.27
N LEU A 166 8.60 15.18 -0.98
CA LEU A 166 9.78 14.53 -0.39
C LEU A 166 10.35 15.34 0.78
N ASP A 167 10.44 16.66 0.65
CA ASP A 167 10.91 17.56 1.70
C ASP A 167 9.99 17.51 2.93
N ARG A 168 8.66 17.42 2.72
CA ARG A 168 7.68 17.27 3.79
C ARG A 168 7.77 15.92 4.48
N GLU A 169 7.73 14.83 3.73
CA GLU A 169 7.58 13.47 4.28
C GLU A 169 8.87 12.89 4.86
N ARG A 170 10.03 13.47 4.57
CA ARG A 170 11.31 13.02 5.13
C ARG A 170 11.53 13.45 6.58
N HIS A 171 10.88 14.52 7.05
CA HIS A 171 11.03 15.03 8.42
C HIS A 171 12.50 15.15 8.90
N GLY A 172 13.41 15.59 8.02
CA GLY A 172 14.85 15.67 8.31
C GLY A 172 15.66 14.41 7.99
N GLY A 173 15.00 13.32 7.62
CA GLY A 173 15.61 12.09 7.12
C GLY A 173 16.32 12.24 5.76
N GLU A 174 17.08 11.21 5.41
CA GLU A 174 17.88 11.20 4.18
C GLU A 174 17.10 10.63 3.00
N LEU A 175 17.22 11.27 1.84
CA LEU A 175 16.73 10.73 0.57
C LEU A 175 17.78 9.77 0.01
N THR A 176 17.62 8.48 0.28
CA THR A 176 18.63 7.44 -0.04
C THR A 176 18.49 6.88 -1.45
N GLY A 177 17.35 7.10 -2.12
CA GLY A 177 17.12 6.70 -3.50
C GLY A 177 16.81 7.88 -4.43
N VAL A 178 17.11 7.72 -5.71
CA VAL A 178 16.66 8.65 -6.75
C VAL A 178 15.13 8.50 -6.92
N PRO A 179 14.35 9.58 -6.81
CA PRO A 179 12.94 9.53 -7.15
C PRO A 179 12.79 9.21 -8.65
N MET A 180 12.21 8.05 -8.95
CA MET A 180 12.04 7.56 -10.31
C MET A 180 10.56 7.38 -10.63
N LEU A 181 10.19 7.47 -11.90
CA LEU A 181 8.86 7.02 -12.33
C LEU A 181 8.74 5.53 -12.04
N ALA A 182 7.60 5.10 -11.50
CA ALA A 182 7.38 3.70 -11.10
C ALA A 182 7.55 2.71 -12.26
N LYS A 183 7.28 3.15 -13.50
CA LYS A 183 7.48 2.36 -14.73
C LYS A 183 8.95 2.14 -15.09
N ASP A 184 9.85 3.00 -14.59
CA ASP A 184 11.28 2.98 -14.88
C ASP A 184 12.09 2.40 -13.71
N ASN A 185 11.45 2.11 -12.58
CA ASN A 185 12.12 1.63 -11.38
C ASN A 185 12.22 0.09 -11.37
N PRO A 186 13.44 -0.49 -11.47
CA PRO A 186 13.63 -1.94 -11.51
C PRO A 186 13.14 -2.67 -10.26
N ARG A 187 13.12 -2.00 -9.10
CA ARG A 187 12.67 -2.57 -7.81
C ARG A 187 11.15 -2.61 -7.68
N VAL A 188 10.42 -1.86 -8.50
CA VAL A 188 8.96 -1.87 -8.48
C VAL A 188 8.49 -2.97 -9.43
N THR A 189 7.90 -4.03 -8.88
CA THR A 189 7.28 -5.07 -9.70
C THR A 189 6.03 -4.52 -10.37
N THR A 190 6.06 -4.41 -11.70
CA THR A 190 4.86 -4.10 -12.48
C THR A 190 4.07 -5.38 -12.71
N THR A 191 2.98 -5.55 -11.96
CA THR A 191 2.03 -6.63 -12.22
C THR A 191 1.08 -6.18 -13.32
N THR A 192 1.16 -6.82 -14.49
CA THR A 192 0.21 -6.59 -15.57
C THR A 192 -0.90 -7.64 -15.49
N TYR A 193 -2.12 -7.19 -15.27
CA TYR A 193 -3.31 -8.04 -15.34
C TYR A 193 -3.82 -8.03 -16.78
N SER A 194 -3.85 -9.19 -17.43
CA SER A 194 -4.47 -9.34 -18.74
C SER A 194 -5.73 -10.20 -18.63
N PHE A 195 -6.82 -9.68 -19.19
CA PHE A 195 -8.12 -10.33 -19.21
C PHE A 195 -8.42 -10.73 -20.65
N LYS A 196 -8.56 -12.03 -20.90
CA LYS A 196 -9.09 -12.53 -22.18
C LYS A 196 -10.51 -13.02 -21.94
N TRP A 197 -11.46 -12.33 -22.57
CA TRP A 197 -12.86 -12.77 -22.59
C TRP A 197 -13.15 -13.51 -23.90
N SER A 198 -13.93 -14.58 -23.83
CA SER A 198 -14.53 -15.19 -25.03
C SER A 198 -15.92 -15.70 -24.69
N SER A 199 -16.92 -15.27 -25.45
CA SER A 199 -18.29 -15.74 -25.33
C SER A 199 -18.62 -16.59 -26.56
N SER A 200 -19.02 -17.84 -26.33
CA SER A 200 -19.50 -18.76 -27.37
C SER A 200 -20.93 -19.15 -27.04
N THR A 201 -21.82 -19.10 -28.05
CA THR A 201 -23.24 -19.47 -27.89
C THR A 201 -23.44 -20.96 -27.59
N LYS A 202 -22.42 -21.80 -27.80
CA LYS A 202 -22.48 -23.25 -27.55
C LYS A 202 -21.81 -23.69 -26.24
N GLU A 203 -20.78 -22.99 -25.78
CA GLU A 203 -19.94 -23.43 -24.65
C GLU A 203 -20.05 -22.54 -23.41
N GLY A 204 -20.86 -21.47 -23.48
CA GLY A 204 -20.96 -20.48 -22.42
C GLY A 204 -19.80 -19.48 -22.44
N THR A 205 -19.68 -18.70 -21.36
CA THR A 205 -18.67 -17.66 -21.23
C THR A 205 -17.42 -18.24 -20.56
N LYS A 206 -16.27 -18.15 -21.22
CA LYS A 206 -14.97 -18.51 -20.65
C LYS A 206 -14.19 -17.24 -20.32
N ILE A 207 -13.74 -17.13 -19.07
CA ILE A 207 -12.90 -16.05 -18.59
C ILE A 207 -11.52 -16.64 -18.30
N GLU A 208 -10.49 -16.22 -19.04
CA GLU A 208 -9.11 -16.59 -18.76
C GLU A 208 -8.42 -15.42 -18.07
N PHE A 209 -7.88 -15.69 -16.89
CA PHE A 209 -7.16 -14.70 -16.08
C PHE A 209 -5.67 -15.02 -16.09
N LYS A 210 -4.85 -14.09 -16.56
CA LYS A 210 -3.39 -14.19 -16.51
C LYS A 210 -2.80 -13.03 -15.71
N ILE A 211 -2.04 -13.39 -14.69
CA ILE A 211 -1.20 -12.46 -13.94
C ILE A 211 0.23 -12.62 -14.44
N ASP A 212 0.69 -11.66 -15.23
CA ASP A 212 2.11 -11.58 -15.60
C ASP A 212 2.80 -10.60 -14.64
N LYS A 213 3.56 -11.14 -13.68
CA LYS A 213 4.48 -10.35 -12.87
C LYS A 213 5.78 -10.20 -13.65
N LYS A 214 6.07 -9.01 -14.17
CA LYS A 214 7.36 -8.70 -14.80
C LYS A 214 8.08 -7.62 -13.99
N PRO A 215 9.39 -7.77 -13.71
CA PRO A 215 10.18 -6.65 -13.21
C PRO A 215 10.09 -5.50 -14.23
N ALA A 216 10.02 -4.26 -13.76
CA ALA A 216 9.78 -3.10 -14.62
C ALA A 216 10.93 -2.85 -15.63
N VAL A 217 12.12 -3.39 -15.35
CA VAL A 217 13.29 -3.31 -16.22
C VAL A 217 13.66 -4.71 -16.70
N LYS A 218 13.77 -4.87 -18.01
CA LYS A 218 14.27 -6.08 -18.69
C LYS A 218 15.78 -6.11 -18.69
#